data_AF-A0AAX1BMJ2-F1
#
_entry.id   AF-A0AAX1BMJ2-F1
#
_cell.length_a   1.000
_cell.length_b   1.000
_cell.length_c   1.000
_cell.angle_alpha   90.00
_cell.angle_beta   90.00
_cell.angle_gamma   90.00
#
_symmetry.space_group_name_H-M   'P 1'
#
loop_
_entity.id
_entity.type
_entity.pdbx_description
1 polymer ?
#
loop_
_entity_poly.entity_id
_entity_poly.type
_entity_poly.pdbx_seq_one_letter_code
_entity_poly.pdbx_strand_id
1 'polypeptide(L)'
;MTDITELAQSLKAAAIDAKELAIIARYSKGRAAAEKFYAMANPNNVIALVEALEKAQQRIDELENDEVRQRLANAEHQLYMAELAKHNLKASRKAQFRKRRAAEKRISELEEAEQKLCAANVTLDARAELAERHLAELESRSITVKLPESFKLAKSSSGLRYYYADEVDAALTAAGIKVEAE
;
A
#
# COMPACT_ATOMS: atom_id res chain seq x y z
N MET A 1 51.39 14.23 47.35
CA MET A 1 50.22 13.34 47.26
C MET A 1 50.76 12.03 46.70
N THR A 2 50.93 11.00 47.52
CA THR A 2 51.40 9.69 47.06
C THR A 2 50.40 9.13 46.08
N ASP A 3 50.83 8.77 44.88
CA ASP A 3 49.98 8.10 43.91
C ASP A 3 49.55 6.76 44.51
N ILE A 4 48.24 6.59 44.74
CA ILE A 4 47.66 5.42 45.37
C ILE A 4 47.95 4.16 44.53
N THR A 5 48.07 4.31 43.21
CA THR A 5 48.40 3.19 42.31
C THR A 5 49.84 2.73 42.50
N GLU A 6 50.79 3.67 42.59
CA GLU A 6 52.20 3.38 42.90
C GLU A 6 52.35 2.78 44.30
N LEU A 7 51.61 3.30 45.28
CA LEU A 7 51.57 2.75 46.64
C LEU A 7 51.05 1.32 46.65
N ALA A 8 49.94 1.04 45.94
CA ALA A 8 49.37 -0.30 45.84
C ALA A 8 50.33 -1.29 45.17
N GLN A 9 50.96 -0.88 44.06
CA GLN A 9 51.92 -1.72 43.33
C GLN A 9 53.18 -2.01 44.15
N SER A 10 53.74 -0.98 44.78
CA SER A 10 54.95 -1.11 45.59
C SER A 10 54.71 -1.91 46.87
N LEU A 11 53.56 -1.75 47.53
CA LEU A 11 53.17 -2.57 48.68
C LEU A 11 52.93 -4.04 48.27
N LYS A 12 52.30 -4.27 47.11
CA LYS A 12 52.11 -5.62 46.55
C LYS A 12 53.45 -6.30 46.27
N ALA A 13 54.40 -5.60 45.67
CA ALA A 13 55.74 -6.12 45.43
C ALA A 13 56.46 -6.46 46.75
N ALA A 14 56.44 -5.56 47.73
CA ALA A 14 57.04 -5.79 49.03
C ALA A 14 56.41 -6.99 49.78
N ALA A 15 55.08 -7.16 49.67
CA ALA A 15 54.38 -8.30 50.25
C ALA A 15 54.78 -9.64 49.62
N ILE A 16 54.96 -9.66 48.29
CA ILE A 16 55.43 -10.84 47.55
C ILE A 16 56.87 -11.17 47.97
N ASP A 17 57.78 -10.19 47.95
CA ASP A 17 59.18 -10.38 48.34
C ASP A 17 59.31 -10.90 49.78
N ALA A 18 58.52 -10.35 50.72
CA ALA A 18 58.50 -10.79 52.11
C ALA A 18 57.97 -12.24 52.26
N LYS A 19 56.98 -12.62 51.45
CA LYS A 19 56.42 -13.99 51.43
C LYS A 19 57.43 -14.98 50.86
N GLU A 20 58.09 -14.65 49.74
CA GLU A 20 59.06 -15.52 49.08
C GLU A 20 60.32 -15.74 49.94
N LEU A 21 60.81 -14.68 50.60
CA LEU A 21 62.02 -14.74 51.41
C LEU A 21 61.76 -15.18 52.87
N ALA A 22 60.52 -15.52 53.22
CA ALA A 22 60.14 -15.97 54.56
C ALA A 22 60.89 -17.22 55.02
N ILE A 23 61.22 -18.13 54.09
CA ILE A 23 61.96 -19.37 54.38
C ILE A 23 63.37 -19.06 54.92
N ILE A 24 63.95 -17.94 54.48
CA ILE A 24 65.29 -17.49 54.89
C ILE A 24 65.25 -16.30 55.85
N ALA A 25 64.16 -16.12 56.60
CA ALA A 25 63.94 -14.97 57.48
C ALA A 25 65.04 -14.72 58.53
N ARG A 26 65.85 -15.74 58.88
CA ARG A 26 67.00 -15.56 59.80
C ARG A 26 68.19 -14.85 59.16
N TYR A 27 68.28 -14.83 57.84
CA TYR A 27 69.36 -14.20 57.07
C TYR A 27 69.04 -12.73 56.76
N SER A 28 70.08 -11.92 56.55
CA SER A 28 69.97 -10.47 56.32
C SER A 28 68.98 -10.11 55.22
N LYS A 29 68.98 -10.85 54.10
CA LYS A 29 68.07 -10.63 52.97
C LYS A 29 66.59 -10.89 53.31
N GLY A 30 66.31 -11.93 54.09
CA GLY A 30 64.95 -12.23 54.56
C GLY A 30 64.44 -11.20 55.56
N ARG A 31 65.29 -10.74 56.49
CA ARG A 31 64.94 -9.65 57.42
C ARG A 31 64.67 -8.34 56.70
N ALA A 32 65.53 -7.95 55.75
CA ALA A 32 65.38 -6.71 54.99
C ALA A 32 64.06 -6.67 54.19
N ALA A 33 63.64 -7.81 53.61
CA ALA A 33 62.36 -7.90 52.90
C ALA A 33 61.16 -7.74 53.85
N ALA A 34 61.20 -8.39 55.03
CA ALA A 34 60.16 -8.27 56.05
C ALA A 34 60.07 -6.84 56.62
N GLU A 35 61.21 -6.23 56.97
CA GLU A 35 61.27 -4.85 57.46
C GLU A 35 60.73 -3.84 56.44
N LYS A 36 61.10 -4.01 55.16
CA LYS A 36 60.58 -3.17 54.07
C LYS A 36 59.07 -3.29 53.94
N PHE A 37 58.52 -4.51 54.03
CA PHE A 37 57.07 -4.72 54.02
C PHE A 37 56.39 -4.07 55.23
N TYR A 38 56.91 -4.27 56.45
CA TYR A 38 56.31 -3.66 57.66
C TYR A 38 56.36 -2.13 57.65
N ALA A 39 57.44 -1.54 57.15
CA ALA A 39 57.53 -0.08 56.99
C ALA A 39 56.48 0.46 56.01
N MET A 40 56.19 -0.28 54.94
CA MET A 40 55.19 0.09 53.95
C MET A 40 53.76 -0.24 54.39
N ALA A 41 53.54 -1.31 55.15
CA ALA A 41 52.25 -1.72 55.71
C ALA A 41 51.90 -0.94 56.99
N ASN A 42 52.21 0.36 57.02
CA ASN A 42 51.89 1.23 58.13
C ASN A 42 50.40 1.65 58.10
N PRO A 43 49.84 2.11 59.23
CA PRO A 43 48.43 2.50 59.30
C PRO A 43 48.02 3.55 58.26
N ASN A 44 48.88 4.52 57.96
CA ASN A 44 48.56 5.59 57.01
C ASN A 44 48.37 5.04 55.59
N ASN A 45 49.25 4.13 55.16
CA ASN A 45 49.17 3.51 53.84
C ASN A 45 47.97 2.57 53.73
N VAL A 46 47.65 1.85 54.82
CA VAL A 46 46.45 1.00 54.88
C VAL A 46 45.18 1.85 54.76
N ILE A 47 45.08 2.93 55.53
CA ILE A 47 43.94 3.86 55.46
C ILE A 47 43.82 4.44 54.04
N ALA A 48 44.91 4.92 53.45
CA ALA A 48 44.90 5.49 52.10
C ALA A 48 44.41 4.49 51.04
N LEU A 49 44.79 3.21 51.14
CA LEU A 49 44.33 2.17 50.22
C LEU A 49 42.86 1.80 50.45
N VAL A 50 42.40 1.77 51.70
CA VAL A 50 40.99 1.50 52.03
C VAL A 50 40.09 2.63 51.56
N GLU A 51 40.43 3.88 51.83
CA GLU A 51 39.67 5.05 51.35
C GLU A 51 39.59 5.09 49.81
N ALA A 52 40.68 4.72 49.13
CA ALA A 52 40.68 4.63 47.68
C ALA A 52 39.78 3.52 47.16
N LEU A 53 39.77 2.37 47.85
CA LEU A 53 38.91 1.24 47.52
C LEU A 53 37.43 1.58 47.72
N GLU A 54 37.09 2.25 48.83
CA GLU A 54 35.73 2.71 49.10
C GLU A 54 35.25 3.71 48.03
N LYS A 55 36.10 4.68 47.65
CA LYS A 55 35.79 5.62 46.56
C LYS A 55 35.65 4.93 45.21
N ALA A 56 36.50 3.95 44.91
CA ALA A 56 36.42 3.19 43.68
C ALA A 56 35.12 2.38 43.62
N GLN A 57 34.71 1.75 44.74
CA GLN A 57 33.46 1.01 44.82
C GLN A 57 32.24 1.94 44.63
N GLN A 58 32.21 3.08 45.33
CA GLN A 58 31.15 4.08 45.14
C GLN A 58 31.07 4.55 43.67
N ARG A 59 32.21 4.76 43.02
CA ARG A 59 32.23 5.17 41.62
C ARG A 59 31.71 4.09 40.67
N ILE A 60 31.98 2.82 40.95
CA ILE A 60 31.42 1.69 40.20
C ILE A 60 29.89 1.69 40.35
N ASP A 61 29.39 1.78 41.58
CA ASP A 61 27.95 1.79 41.86
C ASP A 61 27.24 2.98 41.17
N GLU A 62 27.85 4.16 41.14
CA GLU A 62 27.35 5.32 40.40
C GLU A 62 27.28 5.06 38.89
N LEU A 63 28.36 4.53 38.31
CA LEU A 63 28.44 4.25 36.87
C LEU A 63 27.42 3.20 36.44
N GLU A 64 27.23 2.15 37.24
CA GLU A 64 26.21 1.13 36.99
C GLU A 64 24.81 1.73 37.03
N ASN A 65 24.53 2.61 38.00
CA ASN A 65 23.25 3.32 38.07
C ASN A 65 23.01 4.24 36.87
N ASP A 66 24.02 4.99 36.45
CA ASP A 66 23.95 5.86 35.28
C ASP A 66 23.76 5.08 33.98
N GLU A 67 24.44 3.94 33.83
CA GLU A 67 24.25 3.06 32.68
C GLU A 67 22.83 2.50 32.63
N VAL A 68 22.28 2.05 33.77
CA VAL A 68 20.89 1.58 33.85
C VAL A 68 19.92 2.70 33.48
N ARG A 69 20.13 3.92 33.97
CA ARG A 69 19.31 5.09 33.61
C ARG A 69 19.36 5.41 32.12
N GLN A 70 20.54 5.37 31.51
CA GLN A 70 20.70 5.60 30.08
C GLN A 70 20.02 4.52 29.25
N ARG A 71 20.17 3.24 29.62
CA ARG A 71 19.49 2.12 28.95
C ARG A 71 17.98 2.26 29.05
N LEU A 72 17.46 2.66 30.21
CA LEU A 72 16.03 2.90 30.41
C LEU A 72 15.53 4.03 29.51
N ALA A 73 16.19 5.19 29.52
CA ALA A 73 15.81 6.32 28.67
C ALA A 73 15.83 5.97 27.17
N ASN A 74 16.83 5.20 26.73
CA ASN A 74 16.90 4.72 25.35
C ASN A 74 15.75 3.76 25.02
N ALA A 75 15.38 2.86 25.93
CA ALA A 75 14.26 1.94 25.75
C ALA A 75 12.92 2.70 25.69
N GLU A 76 12.71 3.67 26.58
CA GLU A 76 11.52 4.54 26.58
C GLU A 76 11.39 5.32 25.27
N HIS A 77 12.49 5.88 24.77
CA HIS A 77 12.49 6.59 23.49
C HIS A 77 12.16 5.65 22.30
N GLN A 78 12.72 4.44 22.29
CA GLN A 78 12.42 3.44 21.24
C GLN A 78 10.95 3.02 21.27
N LEU A 79 10.38 2.80 22.46
CA LEU A 79 8.96 2.47 22.64
C LEU A 79 8.07 3.60 22.11
N TYR A 80 8.37 4.85 22.48
CA TYR A 80 7.65 6.03 22.00
C TYR A 80 7.65 6.12 20.46
N MET A 81 8.82 5.94 19.84
CA MET A 81 8.93 5.97 18.38
C MET A 81 8.17 4.81 17.71
N ALA A 82 8.20 3.61 18.30
CA ALA A 82 7.44 2.46 17.82
C ALA A 82 5.91 2.69 17.92
N GLU A 83 5.44 3.32 19.00
CA GLU A 83 4.04 3.66 19.18
C GLU A 83 3.55 4.70 18.16
N LEU A 84 4.33 5.75 17.94
CA LEU A 84 4.05 6.75 16.90
C LEU A 84 3.98 6.11 15.52
N ALA A 85 4.95 5.25 15.17
CA ALA A 85 4.95 4.53 13.90
C ALA A 85 3.70 3.66 13.75
N LYS A 86 3.31 2.92 14.80
CA LYS A 86 2.10 2.10 14.82
C LYS A 86 0.83 2.95 14.64
N HIS A 87 0.75 4.10 15.28
CA HIS A 87 -0.39 5.02 15.14
C HIS A 87 -0.49 5.56 13.71
N ASN A 88 0.62 6.01 13.13
CA ASN A 88 0.68 6.50 11.75
C ASN A 88 0.28 5.43 10.74
N LEU A 89 0.77 4.19 10.90
CA LEU A 89 0.38 3.07 10.05
C LEU A 89 -1.12 2.76 10.16
N LYS A 90 -1.68 2.75 11.38
CA LYS A 90 -3.12 2.54 11.59
C LYS A 90 -3.95 3.63 10.93
N ALA A 91 -3.57 4.91 11.09
CA ALA A 91 -4.25 6.03 10.47
C ALA A 91 -4.21 5.95 8.93
N SER A 92 -3.03 5.66 8.37
CA SER A 92 -2.83 5.45 6.93
C SER A 92 -3.70 4.31 6.39
N ARG A 93 -3.67 3.13 7.03
CA ARG A 93 -4.52 2.00 6.66
C ARG A 93 -5.99 2.36 6.72
N LYS A 94 -6.45 3.03 7.78
CA LYS A 94 -7.86 3.46 7.91
C LYS A 94 -8.28 4.40 6.77
N ALA A 95 -7.41 5.32 6.37
CA ALA A 95 -7.66 6.20 5.23
C ALA A 95 -7.73 5.42 3.90
N GLN A 96 -6.81 4.47 3.68
CA GLN A 96 -6.83 3.58 2.51
C GLN A 96 -8.10 2.74 2.45
N PHE A 97 -8.52 2.13 3.57
CA PHE A 97 -9.77 1.36 3.64
C PHE A 97 -10.99 2.22 3.29
N ARG A 98 -11.05 3.47 3.75
CA ARG A 98 -12.14 4.40 3.37
C ARG A 98 -12.15 4.69 1.87
N LYS A 99 -10.98 4.94 1.27
CA LYS A 99 -10.86 5.15 -0.18
C LYS A 99 -11.28 3.90 -0.96
N ARG A 100 -10.81 2.72 -0.55
CA ARG A 100 -11.16 1.45 -1.20
C ARG A 100 -12.66 1.19 -1.15
N ARG A 101 -13.28 1.37 0.02
CA ARG A 101 -14.74 1.21 0.19
C ARG A 101 -15.53 2.20 -0.67
N ALA A 102 -15.07 3.45 -0.81
CA ALA A 102 -15.71 4.42 -1.69
C ALA A 102 -15.57 4.05 -3.17
N ALA A 103 -14.40 3.52 -3.57
CA ALA A 103 -14.19 3.02 -4.93
C ALA A 103 -15.03 1.77 -5.23
N GLU A 104 -15.10 0.81 -4.30
CA GLU A 104 -15.95 -0.39 -4.40
C GLU A 104 -17.42 -0.02 -4.62
N LYS A 105 -17.95 0.97 -3.88
CA LYS A 105 -19.31 1.49 -4.11
C LYS A 105 -19.51 2.11 -5.49
N ARG A 106 -18.55 2.90 -5.97
CA ARG A 106 -18.63 3.49 -7.31
C ARG A 106 -18.59 2.42 -8.40
N ILE A 107 -17.78 1.37 -8.21
CA ILE A 107 -17.73 0.24 -9.14
C ILE A 107 -19.09 -0.45 -9.18
N SER A 108 -19.71 -0.75 -8.03
CA SER A 108 -21.05 -1.35 -8.02
C SER A 108 -22.12 -0.47 -8.69
N GLU A 109 -22.09 0.85 -8.46
CA GLU A 109 -23.00 1.79 -9.13
C GLU A 109 -22.79 1.82 -10.66
N LEU A 110 -21.54 1.76 -11.11
CA LEU A 110 -21.20 1.72 -12.53
C LEU A 110 -21.61 0.39 -13.17
N GLU A 111 -21.40 -0.74 -12.49
CA GLU A 111 -21.83 -2.07 -12.94
C GLU A 111 -23.36 -2.12 -13.12
N GLU A 112 -24.12 -1.56 -12.18
CA GLU A 112 -25.58 -1.44 -12.31
C GLU A 112 -26.00 -0.54 -13.48
N ALA A 113 -25.28 0.56 -13.71
CA ALA A 113 -25.56 1.45 -14.84
C ALA A 113 -25.24 0.77 -16.19
N GLU A 114 -24.13 0.04 -16.27
CA GLU A 114 -23.75 -0.74 -17.44
C GLU A 114 -24.78 -1.82 -17.75
N GLN A 115 -25.26 -2.56 -16.74
CA GLN A 115 -26.31 -3.55 -16.92
C GLN A 115 -27.60 -2.93 -17.49
N LYS A 116 -27.98 -1.73 -17.03
CA LYS A 116 -29.14 -1.00 -17.57
C LYS A 116 -28.93 -0.57 -19.02
N LEU A 117 -27.74 -0.10 -19.36
CA LEU A 117 -27.40 0.27 -20.74
C LEU A 117 -27.40 -0.95 -21.66
N CYS A 118 -26.82 -2.06 -21.23
CA CYS A 118 -26.87 -3.33 -21.97
C CYS A 118 -28.32 -3.77 -22.21
N ALA A 119 -29.17 -3.74 -21.18
CA ALA A 119 -30.59 -4.04 -21.35
C ALA A 119 -31.29 -3.09 -22.34
N ALA A 120 -31.01 -1.79 -22.26
CA ALA A 120 -31.57 -0.80 -23.19
C ALA A 120 -31.11 -1.05 -24.64
N ASN A 121 -29.82 -1.33 -24.85
CA ASN A 121 -29.26 -1.63 -26.17
C ASN A 121 -29.94 -2.85 -26.80
N VAL A 122 -30.12 -3.94 -26.04
CA VAL A 122 -30.86 -5.13 -26.53
C VAL A 122 -32.27 -4.77 -26.99
N THR A 123 -32.97 -3.87 -26.28
CA THR A 123 -34.31 -3.43 -26.71
C THR A 123 -34.28 -2.54 -27.94
N LEU A 124 -33.23 -1.72 -28.12
CA LEU A 124 -33.05 -0.90 -29.29
C LEU A 124 -32.72 -1.76 -30.52
N ASP A 125 -31.86 -2.76 -30.37
CA ASP A 125 -31.52 -3.71 -31.43
C ASP A 125 -32.78 -4.46 -31.90
N ALA A 126 -33.60 -4.96 -30.96
CA ALA A 126 -34.86 -5.62 -31.29
C ALA A 126 -35.84 -4.69 -32.03
N ARG A 127 -35.90 -3.40 -31.65
CA ARG A 127 -36.72 -2.40 -32.36
C ARG A 127 -36.19 -2.07 -33.74
N ALA A 128 -34.87 -2.00 -33.89
CA ALA A 128 -34.21 -1.79 -35.19
C ALA A 128 -34.53 -2.95 -36.14
N GLU A 129 -34.40 -4.20 -35.68
CA GLU A 129 -34.77 -5.38 -36.47
C GLU A 129 -36.24 -5.37 -36.91
N LEU A 130 -37.16 -4.99 -36.01
CA LEU A 130 -38.57 -4.87 -36.36
C LEU A 130 -38.81 -3.78 -37.42
N ALA A 131 -38.16 -2.63 -37.28
CA ALA A 131 -38.27 -1.54 -38.25
C ALA A 131 -37.72 -1.96 -39.62
N GLU A 132 -36.60 -2.67 -39.66
CA GLU A 132 -36.03 -3.23 -40.90
C GLU A 132 -36.97 -4.24 -41.56
N ARG A 133 -37.61 -5.12 -40.79
CA ARG A 133 -38.63 -6.06 -41.31
C ARG A 133 -39.82 -5.32 -41.90
N HIS A 134 -40.32 -4.27 -41.25
CA HIS A 134 -41.42 -3.47 -41.77
C HIS A 134 -41.03 -2.73 -43.06
N LEU A 135 -39.80 -2.22 -43.16
CA LEU A 135 -39.30 -1.61 -44.40
C LEU A 135 -39.21 -2.66 -45.52
N ALA A 136 -38.65 -3.83 -45.26
CA ALA A 136 -38.59 -4.92 -46.24
C ALA A 136 -39.98 -5.39 -46.69
N GLU A 137 -40.95 -5.46 -45.78
CA GLU A 137 -42.33 -5.79 -46.11
C GLU A 137 -42.95 -4.73 -47.03
N LEU A 138 -42.79 -3.44 -46.71
CA LEU A 138 -43.28 -2.35 -47.55
C LEU A 138 -42.59 -2.31 -48.93
N GLU A 139 -41.29 -2.58 -49.00
CA GLU A 139 -40.55 -2.69 -50.27
C GLU A 139 -41.00 -3.89 -51.11
N SER A 140 -41.31 -5.02 -50.47
CA SER A 140 -41.84 -6.22 -51.14
C SER A 140 -43.26 -6.02 -51.67
N ARG A 141 -44.07 -5.17 -51.00
CA ARG A 141 -45.40 -4.74 -51.45
C ARG A 141 -45.29 -3.67 -52.55
N SER A 142 -44.37 -3.85 -53.52
CA SER A 142 -44.41 -3.07 -54.74
C SER A 142 -45.81 -3.22 -55.34
N ILE A 143 -46.54 -2.12 -55.39
CA ILE A 143 -47.95 -2.08 -55.79
C ILE A 143 -48.00 -2.59 -57.24
N THR A 144 -48.44 -3.82 -57.42
CA THR A 144 -48.71 -4.39 -58.74
C THR A 144 -50.19 -4.26 -59.05
N VAL A 145 -50.52 -3.61 -60.16
CA VAL A 145 -51.90 -3.43 -60.61
C VAL A 145 -52.07 -4.16 -61.93
N LYS A 146 -53.10 -5.02 -62.01
CA LYS A 146 -53.55 -5.62 -63.27
C LYS A 146 -54.48 -4.63 -63.97
N LEU A 147 -54.08 -4.17 -65.15
CA LEU A 147 -54.90 -3.29 -65.98
C LEU A 147 -55.75 -4.13 -66.94
N PRO A 148 -57.03 -3.77 -67.15
CA PRO A 148 -57.86 -4.41 -68.17
C PRO A 148 -57.32 -4.10 -69.58
N GLU A 149 -57.55 -5.02 -70.52
CA GLU A 149 -57.13 -4.86 -71.92
C GLU A 149 -57.64 -3.54 -72.51
N SER A 150 -56.72 -2.77 -73.11
CA SER A 150 -57.08 -1.57 -73.84
C SER A 150 -57.98 -1.93 -75.03
N PHE A 151 -59.12 -1.25 -75.16
CA PHE A 151 -60.02 -1.46 -76.30
C PHE A 151 -59.93 -0.29 -77.29
N LYS A 152 -60.22 -0.59 -78.57
CA LYS A 152 -60.27 0.44 -79.61
C LYS A 152 -61.62 1.16 -79.54
N LEU A 153 -61.60 2.47 -79.29
CA LEU A 153 -62.80 3.28 -79.25
C LEU A 153 -63.37 3.50 -80.67
N ALA A 154 -64.52 2.90 -80.97
CA ALA A 154 -65.33 3.27 -82.12
C ALA A 154 -66.17 4.50 -81.76
N LYS A 155 -66.37 5.44 -82.70
CA LYS A 155 -67.10 6.72 -82.48
C LYS A 155 -68.39 6.48 -81.67
N SER A 156 -68.36 6.78 -80.37
CA SER A 156 -69.50 6.70 -79.48
C SER A 156 -69.91 8.10 -79.04
N SER A 157 -71.22 8.33 -78.91
CA SER A 157 -71.80 9.56 -78.37
C SER A 157 -72.03 9.49 -76.85
N SER A 158 -71.44 8.50 -76.18
CA SER A 158 -71.54 8.34 -74.73
C SER A 158 -70.67 9.38 -74.02
N GLY A 159 -71.24 10.17 -73.11
CA GLY A 159 -70.55 11.21 -72.33
C GLY A 159 -69.53 10.72 -71.29
N LEU A 160 -68.79 9.66 -71.60
CA LEU A 160 -67.73 9.09 -70.78
C LEU A 160 -66.39 9.74 -71.12
N ARG A 161 -65.55 10.02 -70.12
CA ARG A 161 -64.14 10.44 -70.32
C ARG A 161 -63.25 9.21 -70.40
N TYR A 162 -62.39 9.16 -71.40
CA TYR A 162 -61.41 8.10 -71.61
C TYR A 162 -59.99 8.70 -71.56
N TYR A 163 -59.04 7.95 -71.02
CA TYR A 163 -57.63 8.29 -71.01
C TYR A 163 -56.88 7.41 -72.01
N TYR A 164 -55.83 7.94 -72.63
CA TYR A 164 -54.96 7.15 -73.50
C TYR A 164 -54.12 6.18 -72.67
N ALA A 165 -53.92 4.96 -73.17
CA ALA A 165 -53.14 3.93 -72.47
C ALA A 165 -51.74 4.43 -72.09
N ASP A 166 -51.06 5.09 -73.03
CA ASP A 166 -49.71 5.64 -72.82
C ASP A 166 -49.66 6.69 -71.68
N GLU A 167 -50.70 7.50 -71.52
CA GLU A 167 -50.79 8.50 -70.44
C GLU A 167 -51.04 7.85 -69.08
N VAL A 168 -51.83 6.77 -69.06
CA VAL A 168 -52.10 5.98 -67.86
C VAL A 168 -50.83 5.23 -67.43
N ASP A 169 -50.12 4.61 -68.37
CA ASP A 169 -48.86 3.89 -68.09
C ASP A 169 -47.76 4.83 -67.60
N ALA A 170 -47.64 6.02 -68.19
CA ALA A 170 -46.70 7.05 -67.74
C ALA A 170 -47.03 7.55 -66.33
N ALA A 171 -48.31 7.77 -66.01
CA ALA A 171 -48.75 8.20 -64.68
C ALA A 171 -48.52 7.10 -63.62
N LEU A 172 -48.77 5.84 -63.95
CA LEU A 172 -48.51 4.69 -63.06
C LEU A 172 -47.00 4.52 -62.80
N THR A 173 -46.17 4.65 -63.84
CA THR A 173 -44.71 4.58 -63.72
C THR A 173 -44.16 5.74 -62.89
N ALA A 174 -44.65 6.96 -63.10
CA ALA A 174 -44.27 8.13 -62.30
C ALA A 174 -44.70 8.00 -60.83
N ALA A 175 -45.79 7.27 -60.55
CA ALA A 175 -46.23 6.92 -59.20
C ALA A 175 -45.50 5.70 -58.60
N GLY A 176 -44.59 5.07 -59.33
CA GLY A 176 -43.83 3.90 -58.88
C GLY A 176 -44.64 2.60 -58.79
N ILE A 177 -45.78 2.52 -59.49
CA ILE A 177 -46.66 1.36 -59.55
C ILE A 177 -46.18 0.45 -60.69
N LYS A 178 -45.95 -0.83 -60.40
CA LYS A 178 -45.56 -1.82 -61.43
C LYS A 178 -46.84 -2.40 -62.05
N VAL A 179 -46.86 -2.61 -63.36
CA VAL A 179 -47.99 -3.24 -64.06
C VAL A 179 -47.60 -4.69 -64.36
N GLU A 180 -48.45 -5.65 -63.99
CA GLU A 180 -48.26 -7.06 -64.40
C GLU A 180 -48.76 -7.25 -65.83
N ALA A 181 -47.93 -7.86 -66.69
CA ALA A 181 -48.37 -8.36 -67.98
C ALA A 181 -49.09 -9.70 -67.77
N GLU A 182 -50.32 -9.85 -68.27
CA GLU A 182 -50.98 -11.16 -68.42
C GLU A 182 -50.35 -11.98 -69.55
#